data_AF-A0A0M3IQ13-F1
#
_entry.id   AF-A0A0M3IQ13-F1
#
_cell.length_a   1.000
_cell.length_b   1.000
_cell.length_c   1.000
_cell.angle_alpha   90.00
_cell.angle_beta   90.00
_cell.angle_gamma   90.00
#
_symmetry.space_group_name_H-M   'P 1'
#
loop_
_entity.id
_entity.type
_entity.pdbx_description
1 polymer ?
#
loop_
_entity_poly.entity_id
_entity_poly.type
_entity_poly.pdbx_seq_one_letter_code
_entity_poly.pdbx_strand_id
1 'polypeptide(L)'
;MTDTKQQHFDLVPPPSENTAEHHRNIDRTSADHYFDDARQISEEEVREALTQEAKRHKYWKGNAAKKMTIEKIQNSVCLHYTLESFTETRSTSKATEGVSLGQFLEHQNAAGSSGLSFNPWDYEVEPAEEFVDQVKVIEMPGSSELITCNSCNAEGLTHCFYCRGYGTDKCTYCR
;
A
#
# COMPACT_ATOMS: atom_id res chain seq x y z
N MET A 1 17.73 15.20 14.14
CA MET A 1 16.61 14.41 14.69
C MET A 1 15.35 14.89 14.00
N THR A 2 15.00 14.29 12.88
CA THR A 2 13.74 14.55 12.18
C THR A 2 12.65 13.84 12.96
N ASP A 3 11.88 14.61 13.72
CA ASP A 3 10.67 14.17 14.39
C ASP A 3 9.62 13.88 13.30
N THR A 4 9.63 12.66 12.77
CA THR A 4 8.60 12.19 11.87
C THR A 4 7.36 12.00 12.74
N LYS A 5 6.56 13.06 12.89
CA LYS A 5 5.22 12.96 13.46
C LYS A 5 4.49 11.86 12.70
N GLN A 6 4.31 10.71 13.35
CA GLN A 6 3.42 9.66 12.87
C GLN A 6 2.05 10.34 12.70
N GLN A 7 1.65 10.54 11.44
CA GLN A 7 0.29 10.95 11.13
C GLN A 7 -0.61 9.85 11.68
N HIS A 8 -1.38 10.18 12.70
CA HIS A 8 -2.32 9.25 13.33
C HIS A 8 -3.49 9.09 12.36
N PHE A 9 -3.50 7.97 11.66
CA PHE A 9 -4.54 7.60 10.73
C PHE A 9 -5.63 6.85 11.50
N ASP A 10 -6.84 7.40 11.53
CA ASP A 10 -7.99 6.70 12.09
C ASP A 10 -8.40 5.60 11.09
N LEU A 11 -7.98 4.36 11.38
CA LEU A 11 -8.31 3.19 10.57
C LEU A 11 -9.81 2.90 10.68
N VAL A 12 -10.52 2.92 9.54
CA VAL A 12 -11.94 2.60 9.49
C VAL A 12 -12.10 1.14 9.06
N PRO A 13 -12.81 0.28 9.81
CA PRO A 13 -12.99 -1.12 9.44
C PRO A 13 -13.87 -1.26 8.17
N PRO A 14 -13.57 -2.23 7.29
CA PRO A 14 -14.39 -2.50 6.11
C PRO A 14 -15.81 -2.94 6.50
N PRO A 15 -16.82 -2.71 5.64
CA PRO A 15 -18.17 -3.19 5.86
C PRO A 15 -18.22 -4.72 5.94
N SER A 16 -19.11 -5.28 6.76
CA SER A 16 -19.26 -6.73 6.92
C SER A 16 -19.90 -7.35 5.67
N GLU A 17 -19.07 -7.80 4.72
CA GLU A 17 -19.57 -8.45 3.51
C GLU A 17 -20.00 -9.91 3.77
N ASN A 18 -21.00 -10.35 3.00
CA ASN A 18 -21.76 -11.59 3.17
C ASN A 18 -20.93 -12.83 2.82
N THR A 19 -20.12 -13.29 3.77
CA THR A 19 -19.30 -14.52 3.73
C THR A 19 -20.03 -15.76 3.17
N ALA A 20 -21.37 -15.83 3.28
CA ALA A 20 -22.16 -16.96 2.78
C ALA A 20 -22.23 -17.09 1.25
N GLU A 21 -22.06 -16.00 0.48
CA GLU A 21 -22.04 -16.07 -0.99
C GLU A 21 -20.69 -16.57 -1.53
N HIS A 22 -19.59 -16.15 -0.90
CA HIS A 22 -18.25 -16.55 -1.31
C HIS A 22 -18.01 -18.06 -1.11
N HIS A 23 -18.53 -18.62 -0.02
CA HIS A 23 -18.43 -20.06 0.27
C HIS A 23 -19.13 -20.93 -0.78
N ARG A 24 -20.25 -20.46 -1.36
CA ARG A 24 -21.03 -21.22 -2.36
C ARG A 24 -20.34 -21.36 -3.72
N ASN A 25 -19.41 -20.45 -4.05
CA ASN A 25 -18.69 -20.48 -5.33
C ASN A 25 -17.50 -21.45 -5.31
N ILE A 26 -16.85 -21.61 -4.15
CA ILE A 26 -15.69 -22.51 -3.98
C ILE A 26 -16.09 -23.97 -4.21
N ASP A 27 -17.24 -24.39 -3.68
CA ASP A 27 -17.75 -25.76 -3.82
C ASP A 27 -18.12 -26.14 -5.26
N ARG A 28 -18.26 -25.15 -6.16
CA ARG A 28 -18.75 -25.37 -7.53
C ARG A 28 -17.65 -25.56 -8.58
N THR A 29 -16.40 -25.20 -8.25
CA THR A 29 -15.28 -25.13 -9.22
C THR A 29 -14.15 -26.13 -8.98
N SER A 30 -14.22 -26.95 -7.93
CA SER A 30 -13.20 -27.97 -7.66
C SER A 30 -13.32 -29.15 -8.62
N ALA A 31 -12.86 -28.98 -9.86
CA ALA A 31 -12.51 -30.09 -10.72
C ALA A 31 -11.15 -30.63 -10.29
N ASP A 32 -11.07 -31.92 -9.94
CA ASP A 32 -9.81 -32.59 -9.65
C ASP A 32 -8.91 -32.56 -10.89
N HIS A 33 -7.96 -31.63 -10.93
CA HIS A 33 -6.96 -31.56 -11.99
C HIS A 33 -5.87 -32.60 -11.73
N TYR A 34 -5.94 -33.71 -12.46
CA TYR A 34 -4.91 -34.74 -12.42
C TYR A 34 -3.75 -34.34 -13.34
N PHE A 35 -2.58 -34.07 -12.75
CA PHE A 35 -1.35 -33.75 -13.49
C PHE A 35 -0.62 -35.04 -13.90
N ASP A 36 -1.10 -35.68 -14.95
CA ASP A 36 -0.49 -36.91 -15.48
C ASP A 36 0.71 -36.63 -16.43
N ASP A 37 0.84 -35.40 -16.91
CA ASP A 37 1.83 -35.03 -17.95
C ASP A 37 3.09 -34.38 -17.36
N ALA A 38 3.67 -35.04 -16.35
CA ALA A 38 4.85 -34.57 -15.65
C ALA A 38 6.10 -34.63 -16.55
N ARG A 39 6.70 -33.48 -16.87
CA ARG A 39 7.97 -33.42 -17.63
C ARG A 39 9.03 -34.25 -16.91
N GLN A 40 9.57 -35.24 -17.62
CA GLN A 40 10.67 -36.02 -17.11
C GLN A 40 12.00 -35.29 -17.30
N ILE A 41 12.75 -35.12 -16.21
CA ILE A 41 14.10 -34.55 -16.26
C ILE A 41 15.05 -35.58 -16.88
N SER A 42 15.84 -35.15 -17.87
CA SER A 42 16.82 -36.01 -18.52
C SER A 42 18.12 -36.13 -17.70
N GLU A 43 18.92 -37.17 -17.96
CA GLU A 43 20.23 -37.31 -17.30
C GLU A 43 21.15 -36.10 -17.56
N GLU A 44 21.08 -35.52 -18.76
CA GLU A 44 21.87 -34.35 -19.13
C GLU A 44 21.52 -33.13 -18.25
N GLU A 45 20.23 -32.89 -18.04
CA GLU A 45 19.74 -31.81 -17.17
C GLU A 45 20.14 -32.02 -15.71
N VAL A 46 20.07 -33.27 -15.22
CA VAL A 46 20.55 -33.62 -13.87
C VAL A 46 22.05 -33.36 -13.74
N ARG A 47 22.86 -33.75 -14.74
CA ARG A 47 24.32 -33.51 -14.73
C ARG A 47 24.67 -32.04 -14.77
N GLU A 48 23.93 -31.25 -15.55
CA GLU A 48 24.13 -29.81 -15.60
C GLU A 48 23.81 -29.16 -14.24
N ALA A 49 22.65 -29.48 -13.66
CA ALA A 49 22.24 -28.97 -12.35
C ALA A 49 23.24 -29.33 -11.24
N LEU A 50 23.70 -30.59 -11.19
CA LEU A 50 24.75 -31.03 -10.25
C LEU A 50 26.07 -30.30 -10.47
N THR A 51 26.42 -29.99 -11.73
CA THR A 51 27.63 -29.24 -12.05
C THR A 51 27.52 -27.78 -11.59
N GLN A 52 26.36 -27.16 -11.73
CA GLN A 52 26.09 -25.81 -11.22
C GLN A 52 26.16 -25.79 -9.69
N GLU A 53 25.55 -26.76 -9.01
CA GLU A 53 25.57 -26.86 -7.56
C GLU A 53 27.00 -27.11 -7.04
N ALA A 54 27.78 -28.00 -7.68
CA ALA A 54 29.17 -28.23 -7.32
C ALA A 54 30.06 -26.97 -7.43
N LYS A 55 29.74 -26.02 -8.32
CA LYS A 55 30.45 -24.73 -8.39
C LYS A 55 30.14 -23.82 -7.21
N ARG A 56 28.97 -23.93 -6.59
CA ARG A 56 28.57 -23.16 -5.40
C ARG A 56 29.28 -23.64 -4.13
N HIS A 57 29.73 -24.90 -4.11
CA HIS A 57 30.40 -25.51 -2.95
C HIS A 57 31.92 -25.62 -3.14
N LYS A 58 32.70 -24.94 -2.28
CA LYS A 58 34.17 -24.83 -2.34
C LYS A 58 34.92 -26.17 -2.39
N TYR A 59 34.39 -27.22 -1.77
CA TYR A 59 35.07 -28.52 -1.63
C TYR A 59 34.56 -29.59 -2.60
N TRP A 60 33.59 -29.25 -3.46
CA TRP A 60 33.03 -30.18 -4.41
C TRP A 60 33.82 -30.13 -5.71
N LYS A 61 34.38 -31.28 -6.10
CA LYS A 61 35.10 -31.38 -7.38
C LYS A 61 34.10 -31.56 -8.51
N GLY A 62 33.95 -30.57 -9.38
CA GLY A 62 33.05 -30.65 -10.55
C GLY A 62 33.31 -31.83 -11.49
N ASN A 63 34.53 -32.41 -11.47
CA ASN A 63 34.83 -33.65 -12.19
C ASN A 63 34.02 -34.86 -11.69
N ALA A 64 33.59 -34.88 -10.42
CA ALA A 64 32.74 -35.93 -9.89
C ALA A 64 31.36 -35.91 -10.55
N ALA A 65 30.72 -34.74 -10.66
CA ALA A 65 29.42 -34.57 -11.33
C ALA A 65 29.45 -34.99 -12.82
N LYS A 66 30.59 -34.78 -13.50
CA LYS A 66 30.77 -35.19 -14.90
C LYS A 66 31.02 -36.69 -15.09
N LYS A 67 31.69 -37.35 -14.15
CA LYS A 67 32.18 -38.74 -14.31
C LYS A 67 31.39 -39.77 -13.53
N MET A 68 30.56 -39.36 -12.57
CA MET A 68 29.73 -40.30 -11.81
C MET A 68 28.71 -41.00 -12.71
N THR A 69 28.40 -42.24 -12.40
CA THR A 69 27.34 -43.01 -13.04
C THR A 69 26.02 -42.71 -12.34
N ILE A 70 24.98 -42.35 -13.09
CA ILE A 70 23.62 -42.13 -12.57
C ILE A 70 22.83 -43.41 -12.83
N GLU A 71 22.54 -44.17 -11.78
CA GLU A 71 21.87 -45.47 -11.91
C GLU A 71 20.36 -45.35 -12.11
N LYS A 72 19.74 -44.37 -11.43
CA LYS A 72 18.29 -44.18 -11.45
C LYS A 72 17.96 -42.71 -11.19
N ILE A 73 17.06 -42.16 -11.98
CA ILE A 73 16.47 -40.84 -11.78
C ILE A 73 15.00 -41.04 -11.41
N GLN A 74 14.59 -40.55 -10.24
CA GLN A 74 13.21 -40.58 -9.79
C GLN A 74 12.63 -39.17 -9.85
N ASN A 75 11.68 -38.98 -10.77
CA ASN A 75 11.04 -37.69 -10.94
C ASN A 75 9.82 -37.65 -10.03
N SER A 76 9.68 -36.57 -9.26
CA SER A 76 8.49 -36.28 -8.47
C SER A 76 8.02 -34.88 -8.80
N VAL A 77 6.70 -34.70 -8.90
CA VAL A 77 6.09 -33.39 -9.11
C VAL A 77 5.70 -32.84 -7.76
N CYS A 78 6.11 -31.59 -7.49
CA CYS A 78 5.62 -30.82 -6.37
C CYS A 78 4.86 -29.62 -6.94
N LEU A 79 3.60 -29.47 -6.54
CA LEU A 79 2.83 -28.27 -6.82
C LEU A 79 3.12 -27.27 -5.70
N HIS A 80 3.78 -26.17 -6.05
CA HIS A 80 3.92 -25.04 -5.15
C HIS A 80 2.74 -24.09 -5.42
N TYR A 81 1.77 -24.11 -4.52
CA TYR A 81 0.68 -23.14 -4.53
C TYR A 81 1.09 -21.94 -3.66
N THR A 82 1.03 -20.73 -4.21
CA THR A 82 1.19 -19.49 -3.44
C THR A 82 -0.16 -18.80 -3.33
N LEU A 83 -0.69 -18.67 -2.11
CA LEU A 83 -1.84 -17.81 -1.80
C LEU A 83 -1.31 -16.44 -1.45
N GLU A 84 -1.58 -15.44 -2.28
CA GLU A 84 -1.32 -14.03 -1.96
C GLU A 84 -2.65 -13.34 -1.72
N SER A 85 -2.82 -12.77 -0.53
CA SER A 85 -3.99 -11.99 -0.15
C SER A 85 -3.60 -10.52 -0.07
N PHE A 86 -4.32 -9.67 -0.81
CA PHE A 86 -4.16 -8.23 -0.76
C PHE A 86 -5.26 -7.65 0.14
N THR A 87 -4.88 -6.77 1.06
CA THR A 87 -5.82 -6.13 1.98
C THR A 87 -5.85 -4.64 1.73
N GLU A 88 -7.04 -4.08 1.60
CA GLU A 88 -7.22 -2.64 1.54
C GLU A 88 -7.43 -2.10 2.96
N THR A 89 -6.73 -1.01 3.29
CA THR A 89 -6.97 -0.23 4.51
C THR A 89 -7.29 1.21 4.15
N ARG A 90 -8.35 1.77 4.74
CA ARG A 90 -8.73 3.17 4.55
C ARG A 90 -8.56 3.96 5.83
N SER A 91 -8.12 5.20 5.67
CA SER A 91 -8.00 6.16 6.77
C SER A 91 -8.32 7.57 6.31
N THR A 92 -8.79 8.38 7.25
CA THR A 92 -9.17 9.77 6.99
C THR A 92 -8.34 10.69 7.86
N SER A 93 -7.84 11.77 7.27
CA SER A 93 -7.12 12.82 8.00
C SER A 93 -7.54 14.20 7.51
N LYS A 94 -7.68 15.17 8.42
CA LYS A 94 -7.93 16.57 8.05
C LYS A 94 -6.63 17.23 7.59
N ALA A 95 -6.68 17.89 6.43
CA ALA A 95 -5.62 18.77 5.94
C ALA A 95 -6.10 20.22 5.95
N THR A 96 -5.17 21.17 6.11
CA THR A 96 -5.48 22.61 6.08
C THR A 96 -4.56 23.29 5.08
N GLU A 97 -5.16 24.03 4.14
CA GLU A 97 -4.44 24.83 3.17
C GLU A 97 -4.99 26.26 3.09
N GLY A 98 -4.18 27.16 2.53
CA GLY A 98 -4.57 28.56 2.33
C GLY A 98 -5.53 28.67 1.15
N VAL A 99 -6.68 29.30 1.36
CA VAL A 99 -7.72 29.46 0.34
C VAL A 99 -7.47 30.72 -0.49
N SER A 100 -7.55 30.62 -1.81
CA SER A 100 -7.50 31.78 -2.70
C SER A 100 -8.81 32.58 -2.68
N LEU A 101 -8.78 33.87 -3.07
CA LEU A 101 -9.99 34.70 -3.12
C LEU A 101 -11.09 34.08 -4.01
N GLY A 102 -10.71 33.45 -5.13
CA GLY A 102 -11.66 32.77 -6.02
C GLY A 102 -12.37 31.59 -5.34
N GLN A 103 -11.60 30.71 -4.70
CA GLN A 103 -12.14 29.56 -3.95
C GLN A 103 -13.00 30.01 -2.78
N PHE A 104 -12.63 31.10 -2.08
CA PHE A 104 -13.42 31.64 -0.99
C PHE A 104 -14.81 32.10 -1.46
N LEU A 105 -14.88 32.82 -2.58
CA LEU A 105 -16.15 33.26 -3.16
C LEU A 105 -17.00 32.08 -3.65
N GLU A 106 -16.38 31.06 -4.23
CA GLU A 106 -17.09 29.84 -4.65
C GLU A 106 -17.68 29.10 -3.44
N HIS A 107 -16.91 28.94 -2.37
CA HIS A 107 -17.35 28.27 -1.14
C HIS A 107 -18.47 29.04 -0.39
N GLN A 108 -18.50 30.37 -0.50
CA GLN A 108 -19.62 31.18 0.02
C GLN A 108 -20.91 31.00 -0.78
N ASN A 109 -20.80 30.72 -2.08
CA ASN A 109 -21.94 30.55 -2.98
C ASN A 109 -22.41 29.08 -3.08
N ALA A 110 -21.59 28.12 -2.62
CA ALA A 110 -21.94 26.71 -2.55
C ALA A 110 -22.97 26.47 -1.43
N ALA A 111 -24.16 25.99 -1.79
CA ALA A 111 -25.14 25.51 -0.83
C ALA A 111 -24.52 24.34 -0.03
N GLY A 112 -24.57 24.44 1.29
CA GLY A 112 -23.85 23.53 2.19
C GLY A 112 -24.02 22.04 1.86
N SER A 113 -22.91 21.31 1.93
CA SER A 113 -22.79 19.87 1.68
C SER A 113 -23.51 19.03 2.74
N SER A 114 -24.81 19.21 2.95
CA SER A 114 -25.56 18.63 4.07
C SER A 114 -25.98 17.17 3.87
N GLY A 115 -25.32 16.41 3.00
CA GLY A 115 -25.75 15.05 2.66
C GLY A 115 -24.68 14.05 2.23
N LEU A 116 -23.39 14.41 2.29
CA LEU A 116 -22.32 13.48 1.92
C LEU A 116 -21.84 12.72 3.15
N SER A 117 -21.69 11.41 2.99
CA SER A 117 -21.12 10.55 4.03
C SER A 117 -19.62 10.75 4.12
N PHE A 118 -19.11 10.95 5.33
CA PHE A 118 -17.67 11.05 5.59
C PHE A 118 -17.01 9.69 5.84
N ASN A 119 -17.74 8.59 5.60
CA ASN A 119 -17.18 7.26 5.71
C ASN A 119 -16.32 6.95 4.46
N PRO A 120 -15.01 6.68 4.61
CA PRO A 120 -14.14 6.44 3.46
C PRO A 120 -14.53 5.18 2.67
N TRP A 121 -15.29 4.24 3.25
CA TRP A 121 -15.78 3.05 2.56
C TRP A 121 -16.95 3.30 1.60
N ASP A 122 -17.61 4.44 1.69
CA ASP A 122 -18.73 4.80 0.80
C ASP A 122 -18.25 5.32 -0.57
N TYR A 123 -16.93 5.48 -0.73
CA TYR A 123 -16.30 5.95 -1.96
C TYR A 123 -15.65 4.80 -2.72
N GLU A 124 -15.86 4.75 -4.03
CA GLU A 124 -15.19 3.77 -4.87
C GLU A 124 -13.74 4.22 -5.16
N VAL A 125 -12.78 3.33 -4.91
CA VAL A 125 -11.36 3.57 -5.16
C VAL A 125 -10.81 2.37 -5.94
N GLU A 126 -10.78 2.49 -7.26
CA GLU A 126 -10.23 1.43 -8.11
C GLU A 126 -8.71 1.36 -7.97
N PRO A 127 -8.10 0.16 -7.97
CA PRO A 127 -6.64 0.05 -8.01
C PRO A 127 -6.06 0.48 -9.36
N ALA A 128 -4.84 1.02 -9.38
CA ALA A 128 -4.17 1.36 -10.66
C ALA A 128 -3.73 0.11 -11.42
N GLU A 129 -3.30 -0.91 -10.68
CA GLU A 129 -2.92 -2.23 -11.17
C GLU A 129 -3.43 -3.27 -10.17
N GLU A 130 -3.97 -4.38 -10.65
CA GLU A 130 -4.45 -5.46 -9.78
C GLU A 130 -3.28 -6.16 -9.09
N PHE A 131 -3.44 -6.52 -7.80
CA PHE A 131 -2.46 -7.28 -7.03
C PHE A 131 -1.07 -6.60 -6.90
N VAL A 132 -1.06 -5.26 -6.83
CA VAL A 132 0.14 -4.47 -6.58
C VAL A 132 -0.08 -3.53 -5.39
N ASP A 133 0.87 -3.54 -4.46
CA ASP A 133 0.87 -2.63 -3.31
C ASP A 133 0.94 -1.17 -3.76
N GLN A 134 -0.02 -0.36 -3.31
CA GLN A 134 -0.14 1.05 -3.65
C GLN A 134 -0.77 1.85 -2.51
N VAL A 135 -0.48 3.15 -2.48
CA VAL A 135 -1.10 4.10 -1.55
C VAL A 135 -1.71 5.23 -2.38
N LYS A 136 -2.99 5.53 -2.15
CA LYS A 136 -3.72 6.63 -2.80
C LYS A 136 -4.18 7.64 -1.75
N VAL A 137 -3.96 8.91 -2.02
CA VAL A 137 -4.46 10.03 -1.21
C VAL A 137 -5.46 10.80 -2.06
N ILE A 138 -6.69 10.89 -1.59
CA ILE A 138 -7.79 11.58 -2.27
C ILE A 138 -8.46 12.56 -1.31
N GLU A 139 -8.88 13.72 -1.82
CA GLU A 139 -9.75 14.62 -1.07
C GLU A 139 -11.17 14.05 -1.11
N MET A 140 -11.80 13.92 0.06
CA MET A 140 -13.19 13.45 0.11
C MET A 140 -14.11 14.54 -0.45
N PRO A 141 -14.91 14.24 -1.49
CA PRO A 141 -15.82 15.20 -2.09
C PRO A 141 -16.71 15.90 -1.05
N GLY A 142 -16.74 17.24 -1.10
CA GLY A 142 -17.57 18.07 -0.23
C GLY A 142 -17.22 18.03 1.26
N SER A 143 -16.04 17.52 1.63
CA SER A 143 -15.51 17.56 3.00
C SER A 143 -14.74 18.83 3.34
N SER A 144 -14.49 19.69 2.35
CA SER A 144 -13.79 20.95 2.50
C SER A 144 -14.62 21.90 3.37
N GLU A 145 -13.99 22.49 4.38
CA GLU A 145 -14.61 23.46 5.28
C GLU A 145 -13.73 24.71 5.41
N LEU A 146 -14.34 25.90 5.38
CA LEU A 146 -13.64 27.14 5.66
C LEU A 146 -13.50 27.32 7.17
N ILE A 147 -12.27 27.16 7.66
CA ILE A 147 -11.91 27.45 9.05
C ILE A 147 -11.00 28.67 9.14
N THR A 148 -11.00 29.31 10.30
CA THR A 148 -9.98 30.34 10.61
C THR A 148 -8.60 29.70 10.61
N CYS A 149 -7.62 30.33 9.98
CA CYS A 149 -6.25 29.80 9.96
C CYS A 149 -5.70 29.69 11.40
N ASN A 150 -5.38 28.46 11.84
CA ASN A 150 -4.85 28.23 13.19
C ASN A 150 -3.48 28.88 13.43
N SER A 151 -2.74 29.19 12.36
CA SER A 151 -1.39 29.78 12.48
C SER A 151 -1.42 31.29 12.67
N CYS A 152 -2.34 32.00 12.00
CA CYS A 152 -2.45 33.47 12.08
C CYS A 152 -3.76 33.97 12.70
N ASN A 153 -4.66 33.09 13.13
CA ASN A 153 -5.99 33.42 13.66
C ASN A 153 -6.79 34.36 12.75
N ALA A 154 -6.68 34.16 11.42
CA ALA A 154 -7.28 35.01 10.39
C ALA A 154 -6.78 36.48 10.34
N GLU A 155 -5.65 36.80 10.99
CA GLU A 155 -5.05 38.14 10.94
C GLU A 155 -4.23 38.38 9.65
N GLY A 156 -3.94 37.32 8.90
CA GLY A 156 -3.13 37.39 7.66
C GLY A 156 -1.63 37.62 7.91
N LEU A 157 -1.22 37.81 9.15
CA LEU A 157 0.17 37.97 9.58
C LEU A 157 0.43 37.14 10.84
N THR A 158 1.61 36.56 10.94
CA THR A 158 2.02 35.82 12.14
C THR A 158 2.90 36.69 13.00
N HIS A 159 2.47 36.93 14.23
CA HIS A 159 3.22 37.74 15.17
C HIS A 159 4.45 36.97 15.69
N CYS A 160 5.56 37.69 15.84
CA CYS A 160 6.78 37.17 16.44
C CYS A 160 6.47 36.56 17.82
N PHE A 161 6.75 35.28 18.06
CA PHE A 161 6.40 34.63 19.34
C PHE A 161 6.98 35.35 20.57
N TYR A 162 8.15 35.97 20.42
CA TYR A 162 8.86 36.65 21.50
C TYR A 162 8.41 38.09 21.76
N CYS A 163 8.32 38.94 20.73
CA CYS A 163 7.95 40.35 20.90
C CYS A 163 6.49 40.64 20.52
N ARG A 164 5.72 39.60 20.15
CA ARG A 164 4.33 39.67 19.68
C ARG A 164 4.09 40.70 18.56
N GLY A 165 5.15 41.03 17.81
CA GLY A 165 5.11 42.02 16.72
C GLY A 165 5.01 43.49 17.16
N TYR A 166 5.08 43.81 18.46
CA TYR A 166 5.03 45.20 18.94
C TYR A 166 6.33 45.97 18.72
N GLY A 167 7.45 45.29 18.46
CA GLY A 167 8.77 45.91 18.29
C GLY A 167 9.33 46.56 19.57
N THR A 168 8.64 46.41 20.71
CA THR A 168 9.04 46.98 22.01
C THR A 168 10.07 46.11 22.73
N ASP A 169 10.01 44.80 22.55
CA ASP A 169 10.93 43.86 23.18
C ASP A 169 12.08 43.49 22.24
N LYS A 170 13.32 43.57 22.75
CA LYS A 170 14.52 43.19 22.00
C LYS A 170 14.53 41.68 21.76
N CYS A 171 14.11 41.28 20.58
CA CYS A 171 14.04 39.91 20.13
C CYS A 171 15.17 39.64 19.11
N THR A 172 15.91 38.53 19.26
CA THR A 172 16.97 38.14 18.32
C THR A 172 16.45 37.59 17.00
N TYR A 173 15.21 37.11 16.97
CA TYR A 173 14.55 36.57 15.77
C TYR A 173 14.00 37.65 14.83
N CYS A 174 13.57 38.79 15.37
CA CYS A 174 12.86 39.84 14.66
C CYS A 174 13.78 41.04 14.36
N ARG A 175 15.07 40.74 14.12
CA ARG A 175 16.15 41.71 13.86
C ARG A 175 16.02 42.38 12.50
#